data_AF-A0A9W6CJ37-F1
#
_entry.id   AF-A0A9W6CJ37-F1
#
_cell.length_a   1.000
_cell.length_b   1.000
_cell.length_c   1.000
_cell.angle_alpha   90.00
_cell.angle_beta   90.00
_cell.angle_gamma   90.00
#
_symmetry.space_group_name_H-M   'P 1'
#
loop_
_entity.id
_entity.type
_entity.pdbx_description
1 polymer ?
#
loop_
_entity_poly.entity_id
_entity_poly.type
_entity_poly.pdbx_seq_one_letter_code
_entity_poly.pdbx_strand_id
1 'polypeptide(L)'
;MKINEIIRTRRISKLFDQWEYTSYVAHFQLYSAQKDWVNTLKVLVPMLKSVTKRWDLKKSPLYRHIQTKKVETEDKSRMKQMLLKMIKEDEDTAFLRERDEFQDAVKEIEDENGES
;
A
#
# COMPACT_ATOMS: atom_id res chain seq x y z
N MET A 1 -6.76 17.42 9.14
CA MET A 1 -7.10 16.11 9.74
C MET A 1 -6.29 15.94 11.02
N LYS A 2 -6.91 15.64 12.17
CA LYS A 2 -6.17 15.50 13.45
C LYS A 2 -5.43 14.15 13.45
N ILE A 3 -4.19 14.09 13.93
CA ILE A 3 -3.34 12.86 13.98
C ILE A 3 -4.08 11.66 14.60
N ASN A 4 -4.97 11.89 15.56
CA ASN A 4 -5.77 10.85 16.21
C ASN A 4 -6.77 10.14 15.27
N GLU A 5 -7.25 10.81 14.22
CA GLU A 5 -8.19 10.20 13.26
C GLU A 5 -7.49 9.21 12.33
N ILE A 6 -6.21 9.45 12.06
CA ILE A 6 -5.37 8.62 11.20
C ILE A 6 -5.02 7.27 11.87
N ILE A 7 -4.72 7.29 13.17
CA ILE A 7 -4.55 6.07 13.98
C ILE A 7 -5.84 5.24 13.99
N ARG A 8 -7.00 5.90 13.94
CA ARG A 8 -8.31 5.24 13.89
C ARG A 8 -8.51 4.50 12.56
N THR A 9 -8.04 5.04 11.43
CA THR A 9 -8.21 4.44 10.10
C THR A 9 -7.63 3.04 10.00
N ARG A 10 -6.42 2.81 10.54
CA ARG A 10 -5.79 1.48 10.51
C ARG A 10 -6.54 0.46 11.38
N ARG A 11 -7.08 0.90 12.52
CA ARG A 11 -7.91 0.06 13.40
C ARG A 11 -9.26 -0.27 12.77
N ILE A 12 -9.89 0.71 12.13
CA ILE A 12 -11.14 0.55 11.39
C ILE A 12 -10.93 -0.43 10.24
N SER A 13 -9.91 -0.25 9.40
CA SER A 13 -9.61 -1.16 8.30
C SER A 13 -9.50 -2.62 8.74
N LYS A 14 -8.84 -2.87 9.89
CA LYS A 14 -8.79 -4.21 10.50
C LYS A 14 -10.14 -4.69 11.04
N LEU A 15 -10.88 -3.84 11.74
CA LEU A 15 -12.18 -4.17 12.31
C LEU A 15 -13.21 -4.55 11.23
N PHE A 16 -13.13 -3.90 10.08
CA PHE A 16 -13.99 -4.15 8.94
C PHE A 16 -13.41 -5.21 7.96
N ASP A 17 -12.35 -5.93 8.34
CA ASP A 17 -11.65 -6.92 7.50
C ASP A 17 -11.31 -6.41 6.09
N GLN A 18 -11.01 -5.12 5.97
CA GLN A 18 -10.64 -4.53 4.70
C GLN A 18 -9.29 -5.07 4.24
N TRP A 19 -9.05 -4.97 2.94
CA TRP A 19 -7.77 -5.32 2.36
C TRP A 19 -6.64 -4.49 3.00
N GLU A 20 -5.57 -5.14 3.45
CA GLU A 20 -4.53 -4.51 4.30
C GLU A 20 -3.93 -3.24 3.67
N TYR A 21 -3.83 -3.18 2.33
CA TYR A 21 -3.42 -1.99 1.57
C TYR A 21 -4.17 -0.73 1.98
N THR A 22 -5.50 -0.82 2.12
CA THR A 22 -6.38 0.31 2.48
C THR A 22 -6.04 0.90 3.84
N SER A 23 -5.42 0.13 4.73
CA SER A 23 -5.04 0.56 6.07
C SER A 23 -3.91 1.60 6.08
N TYR A 24 -3.16 1.70 4.99
CA TYR A 24 -2.00 2.59 4.83
C TYR A 24 -2.31 3.87 4.02
N VAL A 25 -3.28 3.83 3.10
CA VAL A 25 -3.55 4.91 2.12
C VAL A 25 -3.70 6.28 2.77
N ALA A 26 -4.49 6.39 3.84
CA ALA A 26 -4.71 7.67 4.50
C ALA A 26 -3.44 8.24 5.17
N HIS A 27 -2.57 7.37 5.70
CA HIS A 27 -1.30 7.80 6.27
C HIS A 27 -0.33 8.23 5.16
N PHE A 28 -0.28 7.46 4.07
CA PHE A 28 0.55 7.80 2.91
C PHE A 28 0.17 9.16 2.34
N GLN A 29 -1.11 9.41 2.07
CA GLN A 29 -1.59 10.69 1.57
C GLN A 29 -1.25 11.86 2.51
N LEU A 30 -1.39 11.66 3.82
CA LEU A 30 -1.03 12.68 4.80
C LEU A 30 0.46 13.00 4.77
N TYR A 31 1.31 11.98 4.88
CA TYR A 31 2.76 12.19 4.98
C TYR A 31 3.35 12.71 3.67
N SER A 32 2.81 12.27 2.52
CA SER A 32 3.14 12.84 1.21
C SER A 32 2.78 14.33 1.15
N ALA A 33 1.57 14.71 1.57
CA ALA A 33 1.15 16.11 1.59
C ALA A 33 1.99 16.98 2.55
N GLN A 34 2.52 16.39 3.63
CA GLN A 34 3.44 17.04 4.56
C GLN A 34 4.89 17.04 4.10
N LYS A 35 5.21 16.34 2.99
CA LYS A 35 6.58 16.10 2.51
C LYS A 35 7.48 15.45 3.57
N ASP A 36 6.89 14.68 4.48
CA ASP A 36 7.59 13.95 5.53
C ASP A 36 8.12 12.64 4.95
N TRP A 37 9.33 12.68 4.40
CA TRP A 37 9.90 11.54 3.66
C TRP A 37 10.08 10.30 4.54
N VAL A 38 10.46 10.49 5.81
CA VAL A 38 10.70 9.39 6.74
C VAL A 38 9.40 8.62 6.97
N ASN A 39 8.32 9.32 7.33
CA ASN A 39 7.04 8.66 7.59
C ASN A 39 6.35 8.20 6.31
N THR A 40 6.56 8.88 5.19
CA THR A 40 6.05 8.45 3.88
C THR A 40 6.65 7.12 3.48
N LEU A 41 7.97 6.96 3.51
CA LEU A 41 8.63 5.68 3.17
C LEU A 41 8.25 4.56 4.14
N LYS A 42 8.20 4.86 5.45
CA LYS A 42 7.79 3.91 6.49
C LYS A 42 6.40 3.31 6.26
N VAL A 43 5.51 4.05 5.59
CA VAL A 43 4.16 3.58 5.24
C VAL A 43 4.10 3.01 3.83
N LEU A 44 4.83 3.59 2.87
CA LEU A 44 4.80 3.22 1.47
C LEU A 44 5.25 1.77 1.23
N VAL A 45 6.37 1.36 1.82
CA VAL A 45 6.93 0.01 1.63
C VAL A 45 5.93 -1.08 2.08
N PRO A 46 5.43 -1.09 3.34
CA PRO A 46 4.45 -2.09 3.75
C PRO A 46 3.12 -1.95 3.00
N MET A 47 2.73 -0.75 2.55
CA MET A 47 1.57 -0.56 1.70
C MET A 47 1.70 -1.35 0.39
N LEU A 48 2.81 -1.18 -0.35
CA LEU A 48 3.03 -1.89 -1.62
C LEU A 48 3.20 -3.40 -1.42
N LYS A 49 3.88 -3.85 -0.36
CA LYS A 49 3.99 -5.29 -0.03
C LYS A 49 2.63 -5.91 0.32
N SER A 50 1.71 -5.14 0.88
CA SER A 50 0.39 -5.65 1.24
C SER A 50 -0.53 -5.95 0.05
N VAL A 51 -0.19 -5.46 -1.14
CA VAL A 51 -0.97 -5.65 -2.37
C VAL A 51 -1.06 -7.13 -2.75
N THR A 52 0.04 -7.85 -2.65
CA THR A 52 0.10 -9.27 -3.05
C THR A 52 -0.40 -10.21 -1.96
N LYS A 53 -0.55 -9.73 -0.71
CA LYS A 53 -1.04 -10.53 0.41
C LYS A 53 -2.41 -11.14 0.12
N ARG A 54 -2.61 -12.37 0.60
CA ARG A 54 -3.90 -13.05 0.48
C ARG A 54 -4.95 -12.34 1.34
N TRP A 55 -6.05 -11.95 0.71
CA TRP A 55 -7.23 -11.43 1.38
C TRP A 55 -8.36 -12.46 1.27
N ASP A 56 -8.70 -13.09 2.39
CA ASP A 56 -9.72 -14.15 2.45
C ASP A 56 -11.08 -13.60 2.88
N LEU A 57 -11.82 -13.07 1.90
CA LEU A 57 -13.14 -12.46 2.09
C LEU A 57 -14.17 -13.42 2.71
N LYS A 58 -14.00 -14.74 2.52
CA LYS A 58 -14.93 -15.75 3.07
C LYS A 58 -14.84 -15.87 4.58
N LYS A 59 -13.70 -15.51 5.18
CA LYS A 59 -13.52 -15.49 6.63
C LYS A 59 -14.10 -14.24 7.29
N SER A 60 -14.29 -13.17 6.51
CA SER A 60 -14.86 -11.94 7.04
C SER A 60 -16.37 -12.08 7.27
N PRO A 61 -16.89 -11.71 8.45
CA PRO A 61 -18.32 -11.64 8.66
C PRO A 61 -19.06 -10.73 7.69
N LEU A 62 -18.41 -9.67 7.22
CA LEU A 62 -18.97 -8.62 6.37
C LEU A 62 -18.97 -8.99 4.89
N TYR A 63 -17.91 -9.67 4.43
CA TYR A 63 -17.69 -9.91 3.02
C TYR A 63 -17.92 -11.35 2.56
N ARG A 64 -18.34 -12.26 3.46
CA ARG A 64 -18.52 -13.69 3.16
C ARG A 64 -19.41 -14.00 1.94
N HIS A 65 -20.31 -13.08 1.58
CA HIS A 65 -21.26 -13.23 0.48
C HIS A 65 -20.76 -12.65 -0.85
N ILE A 66 -19.61 -11.97 -0.86
CA ILE A 66 -19.02 -11.45 -2.10
C ILE A 66 -18.47 -12.63 -2.90
N GLN A 67 -18.94 -12.76 -4.15
CA GLN A 67 -18.40 -13.73 -5.09
C GLN A 67 -17.02 -13.25 -5.56
N THR A 68 -15.98 -13.97 -5.14
CA THR A 68 -14.61 -13.66 -5.55
C THR A 68 -14.26 -14.44 -6.82
N LYS A 69 -13.83 -13.73 -7.86
CA LYS A 69 -13.07 -14.37 -8.94
C LYS A 69 -11.69 -14.76 -8.40
N LYS A 70 -11.12 -15.85 -8.88
CA LYS A 70 -9.70 -16.15 -8.62
C LYS A 70 -8.89 -15.06 -9.29
N VAL A 71 -8.19 -14.26 -8.49
CA VAL A 71 -7.19 -13.30 -8.97
C VAL A 71 -5.86 -14.02 -8.88
N GLU A 72 -5.15 -14.10 -9.99
CA GLU A 72 -3.87 -14.79 -10.06
C GLU A 72 -2.78 -14.00 -9.35
N THR A 73 -1.70 -14.66 -8.95
CA THR A 73 -0.56 -13.98 -8.32
C THR A 73 0.02 -12.93 -9.26
N GLU A 74 0.09 -13.26 -10.56
CA GLU A 74 0.57 -12.37 -11.63
C GLU A 74 -0.25 -11.07 -11.71
N ASP A 75 -1.59 -11.15 -11.59
CA ASP A 75 -2.46 -9.96 -11.58
C ASP A 75 -2.13 -9.02 -10.42
N LYS A 76 -1.83 -9.58 -9.24
CA LYS A 76 -1.49 -8.78 -8.05
C LYS A 76 -0.11 -8.16 -8.17
N SER A 77 0.87 -8.89 -8.70
CA SER A 77 2.21 -8.38 -8.95
C SER A 77 2.17 -7.25 -9.99
N ARG A 78 1.39 -7.41 -11.07
CA ARG A 78 1.15 -6.36 -12.05
C ARG A 78 0.51 -5.12 -11.42
N MET A 79 -0.45 -5.29 -10.51
CA MET A 79 -1.06 -4.17 -9.79
C MET A 79 -0.06 -3.47 -8.85
N LYS A 80 0.79 -4.22 -8.13
CA LYS A 80 1.88 -3.66 -7.29
C LYS A 80 2.82 -2.80 -8.13
N GLN A 81 3.22 -3.29 -9.32
CA GLN A 81 4.08 -2.56 -10.25
C GLN A 81 3.44 -1.30 -10.82
N MET A 82 2.16 -1.37 -11.19
CA MET A 82 1.41 -0.20 -11.65
C MET A 82 1.32 0.89 -10.57
N LEU A 83 1.04 0.49 -9.32
CA LEU A 83 1.01 1.40 -8.17
C LEU A 83 2.39 2.04 -7.93
N LEU A 84 3.47 1.25 -7.96
CA LEU A 84 4.83 1.76 -7.81
C LEU A 84 5.18 2.78 -8.91
N LYS A 85 4.84 2.47 -10.17
CA LYS A 85 5.05 3.38 -11.30
C LYS A 85 4.32 4.70 -11.09
N MET A 86 3.04 4.66 -10.72
CA MET A 86 2.28 5.89 -10.43
C MET A 86 2.94 6.72 -9.34
N ILE A 87 3.42 6.09 -8.27
CA ILE A 87 4.11 6.79 -7.16
C ILE A 87 5.45 7.37 -7.60
N LYS A 88 6.15 6.77 -8.55
CA LYS A 88 7.40 7.33 -9.12
C LYS A 88 7.11 8.57 -9.98
N GLU A 89 5.98 8.60 -10.68
CA GLU A 89 5.59 9.64 -11.63
C GLU A 89 4.72 10.75 -11.04
N ASP A 90 4.13 10.53 -9.85
CA ASP A 90 3.24 11.48 -9.19
C ASP A 90 4.01 12.66 -8.56
N GLU A 91 3.45 13.87 -8.69
CA GLU A 91 4.08 15.11 -8.22
C GLU A 91 3.98 15.30 -6.70
N ASP A 92 2.96 14.75 -6.06
CA ASP A 92 2.82 14.79 -4.60
C ASP A 92 3.90 13.93 -3.91
N THR A 93 4.54 13.03 -4.65
CA THR A 93 5.64 12.16 -4.18
C THR A 93 6.99 12.51 -4.79
N ALA A 94 7.07 13.55 -5.62
CA ALA A 94 8.30 13.96 -6.30
C ALA A 94 9.46 14.22 -5.32
N PHE A 95 9.14 14.69 -4.11
CA PHE A 95 10.10 14.96 -3.03
C PHE A 95 10.87 13.72 -2.53
N LEU A 96 10.44 12.51 -2.90
CA LEU A 96 11.12 11.25 -2.58
C LEU A 96 12.18 10.85 -3.62
N ARG A 97 12.05 11.33 -4.88
CA ARG A 97 12.82 10.81 -6.03
C ARG A 97 14.34 10.97 -5.86
N GLU A 98 14.77 12.03 -5.19
CA GLU A 98 16.19 12.35 -4.95
C GLU A 98 16.78 11.64 -3.72
N ARG A 99 16.00 10.81 -3.02
CA ARG A 99 16.44 10.11 -1.80
C ARG A 99 16.96 8.73 -2.12
N ASP A 100 18.15 8.41 -1.65
CA ASP A 100 18.74 7.07 -1.78
C ASP A 100 17.85 6.00 -1.13
N GLU A 101 17.25 6.30 0.03
CA GLU A 101 16.37 5.37 0.73
C GLU A 101 15.11 5.03 -0.08
N PHE A 102 14.63 5.97 -0.90
CA PHE A 102 13.51 5.70 -1.79
C PHE A 102 13.96 4.83 -2.97
N GLN A 103 15.13 5.10 -3.55
CA GLN A 103 15.68 4.28 -4.63
C GLN A 103 15.95 2.83 -4.18
N ASP A 104 16.44 2.64 -2.95
CA ASP A 104 16.65 1.32 -2.37
C ASP A 104 15.33 0.59 -2.13
N ALA A 105 14.31 1.28 -1.59
CA ALA A 105 12.98 0.71 -1.41
C ALA A 105 12.31 0.34 -2.76
N VAL A 106 12.51 1.15 -3.80
CA VAL A 106 12.02 0.86 -5.16
C VAL A 106 12.66 -0.42 -5.70
N LYS A 107 13.99 -0.53 -5.60
CA LYS A 107 14.73 -1.74 -6.04
C LYS A 107 14.25 -2.98 -5.30
N GLU A 108 14.15 -2.92 -3.97
CA GLU A 108 13.64 -4.03 -3.15
C GLU A 108 12.27 -4.49 -3.65
N ILE A 109 11.38 -3.56 -3.95
CA ILE A 109 10.03 -3.87 -4.43
C ILE A 109 10.03 -4.44 -5.85
N GLU A 110 10.90 -3.96 -6.73
CA GLU A 110 11.07 -4.44 -8.10
C GLU A 110 11.67 -5.86 -8.11
N ASP A 111 12.70 -6.11 -7.30
CA ASP A 111 13.40 -7.39 -7.17
C ASP A 111 12.48 -8.49 -6.60
N GLU A 112 11.66 -8.17 -5.60
CA GLU A 112 10.65 -9.09 -5.03
C GLU A 112 9.64 -9.63 -6.07
N ASN A 113 9.49 -8.98 -7.23
CA ASN A 113 8.60 -9.45 -8.30
C ASN A 113 9.33 -10.23 -9.42
N GLY A 114 10.66 -10.27 -9.40
CA GLY A 114 11.48 -11.08 -10.31
C GLY A 114 11.60 -12.55 -9.91
N GLU A 115 11.18 -12.89 -8.69
CA GLU A 115 11.10 -14.26 -8.16
C GLU A 115 9.66 -14.81 -8.25
N SER A 116 9.11 -14.91 -9.46
CA SER A 116 7.85 -15.64 -9.72
C SER A 116 7.99 -16.55 -10.92
#